data_AF-A0A1Z9BU87-F1
#
_entry.id   AF-A0A1Z9BU87-F1
#
_cell.length_a   1.000
_cell.length_b   1.000
_cell.length_c   1.000
_cell.angle_alpha   90.00
_cell.angle_beta   90.00
_cell.angle_gamma   90.00
#
_symmetry.space_group_name_H-M   'P 1'
#
loop_
_entity.id
_entity.type
_entity.pdbx_description
1 polymer ?
#
loop_
_entity_poly.entity_id
_entity_poly.type
_entity_poly.pdbx_seq_one_letter_code
_entity_poly.pdbx_strand_id
1 'polypeptide(L)'
;AQSGGGSTSARVLVRWVARMRRDAAARADQAGDDAIIRLESDARAVRIVTVHSSKGLQYGIVYCPFLWEGRSLRGREKAWPNFHDPDREDQLSLDLGSDNLAKHVKQAEFEAFAESVRLLYVALTRARHQVAVAWGRIQGVEGSPLAHLLHPLPRAEGVALSGPAWLEALKTHQKALEEADELLDLNQLAESSGGAIVLEPMPANFEVPRRSVETEAVGLGAARATGRPITQTRFVSSFSRLVAGGVAGGSGAFLHRLPDEHPVSAGRDYDRADNAPAWPQTSRMKEEQVPVVMHDFPAGAGPGTLIHGVLERLDFQDPDSTALDRLCAEAVQRAGWDIALVSPLVAGLDQALGTPLGGPLGDFSLRGLQRASRIDEMEFTLPVALDETAALTPRRLAEALAAHAGSESVQQYAARVANLTFGSLAGYLRGFVDLIFRHEGRYYVVDYKSNRLGSFSEDYRAANLLEEMQRHDYILQYHLYSLALHRMLSIKMPGYIPREHFGGVYYLFLRGMSPHSGPNAGVYHDRPSEEVLAALSDALGEVPSESAWEMGQ
;
A
#
# COMPACT_ATOMS: atom_id res chain seq x y z
N ALA A 1 -8.30 -2.23 -16.50
CA ALA A 1 -7.17 -2.32 -15.55
C ALA A 1 -6.09 -3.21 -16.15
N GLN A 2 -5.13 -2.61 -16.88
CA GLN A 2 -3.87 -3.29 -17.18
C GLN A 2 -2.94 -3.02 -16.00
N SER A 3 -2.87 -3.97 -15.07
CA SER A 3 -1.67 -4.11 -14.26
C SER A 3 -0.62 -4.84 -15.09
N GLY A 4 0.64 -4.48 -14.88
CA GLY A 4 1.80 -4.84 -15.70
C GLY A 4 1.92 -6.32 -16.09
N GLY A 5 2.57 -6.53 -17.23
CA GLY A 5 2.76 -7.80 -17.90
C GLY A 5 3.23 -8.93 -16.98
N GLY A 6 2.41 -9.96 -16.91
CA GLY A 6 2.68 -11.25 -16.30
C GLY A 6 1.42 -12.11 -16.48
N SER A 7 1.56 -13.29 -17.06
CA SER A 7 0.45 -14.23 -17.29
C SER A 7 -0.23 -14.56 -15.95
N THR A 8 -1.28 -13.83 -15.63
CA THR A 8 -2.13 -14.08 -14.47
C THR A 8 -3.16 -15.12 -14.91
N SER A 9 -3.07 -16.31 -14.30
CA SER A 9 -4.05 -17.39 -14.48
C SER A 9 -5.48 -16.83 -14.39
N ALA A 10 -6.37 -17.28 -15.29
CA ALA A 10 -7.76 -16.83 -15.35
C ALA A 10 -8.49 -16.90 -14.00
N ARG A 11 -8.09 -17.82 -13.11
CA ARG A 11 -8.63 -17.91 -11.74
C ARG A 11 -8.27 -16.73 -10.85
N VAL A 12 -7.07 -16.18 -11.00
CA VAL A 12 -6.62 -14.99 -10.25
C VAL A 12 -7.38 -13.76 -10.73
N LEU A 13 -7.57 -13.64 -12.05
CA LEU A 13 -8.36 -12.56 -12.63
C LEU A 13 -9.83 -12.64 -12.20
N VAL A 14 -10.44 -13.83 -12.20
CA VAL A 14 -11.82 -14.03 -11.72
C VAL A 14 -11.95 -13.69 -10.24
N ARG A 15 -10.99 -14.07 -9.38
CA ARG A 15 -10.99 -13.69 -7.96
C ARG A 15 -10.80 -12.18 -7.76
N TRP A 16 -9.90 -11.57 -8.53
CA TRP A 16 -9.65 -10.14 -8.48
C TRP A 16 -10.87 -9.34 -8.96
N VAL A 17 -11.51 -9.72 -10.07
CA VAL A 17 -12.76 -9.10 -10.56
C VAL A 17 -13.91 -9.33 -9.58
N ALA A 18 -14.03 -10.53 -9.01
CA ALA A 18 -15.06 -10.82 -8.01
C ALA A 18 -14.85 -10.04 -6.70
N ARG A 19 -13.60 -9.69 -6.38
CA ARG A 19 -13.24 -8.78 -5.28
C ARG A 19 -13.60 -7.34 -5.63
N MET A 20 -13.19 -6.84 -6.80
CA MET A 20 -13.47 -5.48 -7.27
C MET A 20 -14.96 -5.17 -7.45
N ARG A 21 -15.78 -6.18 -7.82
CA ARG A 21 -17.23 -6.03 -7.94
C ARG A 21 -17.96 -5.97 -6.59
N ARG A 22 -17.39 -6.56 -5.54
CA ARG A 22 -18.03 -6.65 -4.22
C ARG A 22 -17.58 -5.54 -3.27
N ASP A 23 -16.38 -5.03 -3.47
CA ASP A 23 -15.71 -4.15 -2.53
C ASP A 23 -15.53 -2.75 -3.14
N ALA A 24 -16.28 -1.77 -2.63
CA ALA A 24 -16.17 -0.36 -3.02
C ALA A 24 -14.93 0.31 -2.41
N ALA A 25 -14.43 -0.21 -1.28
CA ALA A 25 -13.22 0.28 -0.62
C ALA A 25 -11.95 -0.22 -1.33
N ALA A 26 -11.93 -1.45 -1.86
CA ALA A 26 -10.82 -1.94 -2.72
C ALA A 26 -10.63 -1.10 -4.00
N ARG A 27 -11.68 -0.42 -4.45
CA ARG A 27 -11.61 0.55 -5.57
C ARG A 27 -11.05 1.91 -5.12
N ALA A 28 -11.24 2.28 -3.86
CA ALA A 28 -10.71 3.51 -3.25
C ALA A 28 -9.25 3.35 -2.78
N ASP A 29 -8.88 2.18 -2.24
CA ASP A 29 -7.52 1.87 -1.74
C ASP A 29 -6.47 1.87 -2.86
N GLN A 30 -6.84 1.54 -4.10
CA GLN A 30 -5.94 1.65 -5.24
C GLN A 30 -5.68 3.12 -5.67
N ALA A 31 -6.47 4.07 -5.15
CA ALA A 31 -6.28 5.50 -5.35
C ALA A 31 -5.52 6.18 -4.19
N GLY A 32 -5.22 5.44 -3.12
CA GLY A 32 -4.49 5.91 -1.95
C GLY A 32 -2.97 5.90 -2.17
N ASP A 33 -2.47 6.83 -2.97
CA ASP A 33 -1.05 7.23 -3.02
C ASP A 33 -0.65 8.07 -1.78
N ASP A 34 -1.55 8.21 -0.79
CA ASP A 34 -1.41 9.06 0.40
C ASP A 34 -0.50 8.48 1.51
N ALA A 35 0.32 7.48 1.19
CA ALA A 35 1.33 6.94 2.11
C ALA A 35 2.77 7.28 1.68
N ILE A 36 2.99 8.45 1.07
CA ILE A 36 4.32 9.06 1.03
C ILE A 36 4.50 9.84 2.32
N ILE A 37 5.18 9.24 3.30
CA ILE A 37 5.73 9.95 4.44
C ILE A 37 6.69 11.02 3.88
N ARG A 38 6.29 12.29 4.01
CA ARG A 38 7.14 13.43 3.69
C ARG A 38 8.19 13.55 4.78
N LEU A 39 9.42 13.15 4.48
CA LEU A 39 10.57 13.68 5.21
C LEU A 39 10.55 15.21 5.06
N GLU A 40 10.67 15.95 6.17
CA GLU A 40 10.72 17.41 6.19
C GLU A 40 11.81 17.99 5.26
N SER A 41 12.79 17.16 4.86
CA SER A 41 13.86 17.51 3.91
C SER A 41 13.42 17.66 2.45
N ASP A 42 12.30 17.06 2.03
CA ASP A 42 11.86 17.01 0.62
C ASP A 42 11.08 18.25 0.17
N ALA A 43 10.79 19.19 1.08
CA ALA A 43 10.15 20.46 0.71
C ALA A 43 10.97 21.27 -0.32
N ARG A 44 12.28 20.99 -0.42
CA ARG A 44 13.19 21.64 -1.39
C ARG A 44 13.48 20.80 -2.64
N ALA A 45 12.83 19.64 -2.82
CA ALA A 45 13.04 18.75 -3.96
C ALA A 45 11.94 18.88 -5.03
N VAL A 46 12.28 18.56 -6.28
CA VAL A 46 11.31 18.42 -7.37
C VAL A 46 10.48 17.16 -7.12
N ARG A 47 9.15 17.31 -7.14
CA ARG A 47 8.22 16.20 -6.94
C ARG A 47 7.80 15.60 -8.28
N ILE A 48 8.06 14.31 -8.45
CA ILE A 48 7.60 13.54 -9.61
C ILE A 48 6.39 12.73 -9.15
N VAL A 49 5.22 13.03 -9.73
CA VAL A 49 3.96 12.36 -9.45
C VAL A 49 3.28 11.97 -10.75
N THR A 50 2.42 10.96 -10.70
CA THR A 50 1.59 10.62 -11.85
C THR A 50 0.38 11.56 -11.93
N VAL A 51 -0.19 11.75 -13.13
CA VAL A 51 -1.42 12.56 -13.29
C VAL A 51 -2.56 12.00 -12.42
N HIS A 52 -2.66 10.68 -12.30
CA HIS A 52 -3.69 10.02 -11.50
C HIS A 52 -3.54 10.34 -10.01
N SER A 53 -2.33 10.23 -9.46
CA SER A 53 -2.07 10.50 -8.05
C SER A 53 -2.06 11.98 -7.69
N SER A 54 -2.00 12.87 -8.70
CA SER A 54 -2.15 14.30 -8.48
C SER A 54 -3.61 14.77 -8.26
N LYS A 55 -4.61 13.91 -8.49
CA LYS A 55 -6.03 14.28 -8.42
C LYS A 55 -6.39 14.74 -7.00
N GLY A 56 -6.93 15.95 -6.88
CA GLY A 56 -7.26 16.57 -5.59
C GLY A 56 -6.10 17.34 -4.94
N LEU A 57 -4.87 17.20 -5.45
CA LEU A 57 -3.69 17.93 -4.97
C LEU A 57 -3.44 19.21 -5.78
N GLN A 58 -2.70 20.16 -5.20
CA GLN A 58 -2.26 21.37 -5.90
C GLN A 58 -0.78 21.65 -5.61
N TYR A 59 -0.08 22.20 -6.61
CA TYR A 59 1.33 22.55 -6.54
C TYR A 59 1.53 24.00 -7.01
N GLY A 60 2.59 24.67 -6.54
CA GLY A 60 2.89 26.04 -6.97
C GLY A 60 3.11 26.13 -8.48
N ILE A 61 4.12 25.39 -8.97
CA ILE A 61 4.51 25.28 -10.38
C ILE A 61 4.43 23.81 -10.78
N VAL A 62 3.89 23.52 -11.96
CA VAL A 62 3.76 22.16 -12.49
C VAL A 62 4.40 22.09 -13.88
N TYR A 63 5.27 21.10 -14.08
CA TYR A 63 5.80 20.74 -15.39
C TYR A 63 5.10 19.49 -15.89
N CYS A 64 4.55 19.54 -17.10
CA CYS A 64 3.88 18.42 -17.75
C CYS A 64 4.60 18.07 -19.07
N PRO A 65 5.74 17.37 -19.00
CA PRO A 65 6.62 17.20 -20.15
C PRO A 65 6.21 16.03 -21.05
N PHE A 66 5.06 15.39 -20.90
CA PHE A 66 4.70 14.20 -21.70
C PHE A 66 3.24 14.21 -22.17
N LEU A 67 2.56 15.36 -22.14
CA LEU A 67 1.14 15.46 -22.50
C LEU A 67 0.85 15.27 -23.99
N TRP A 68 1.89 15.17 -24.82
CA TRP A 68 1.79 14.82 -26.23
C TRP A 68 1.54 13.33 -26.46
N GLU A 69 1.73 12.46 -25.45
CA GLU A 69 1.47 11.03 -25.58
C GLU A 69 -0.04 10.75 -25.56
N GLY A 70 -0.56 10.25 -26.69
CA GLY A 70 -1.93 9.75 -26.78
C GLY A 70 -2.03 8.30 -26.29
N ARG A 71 -3.11 7.98 -25.56
CA ARG A 71 -3.43 6.58 -25.23
C ARG A 71 -4.06 5.89 -26.45
N SER A 72 -3.37 4.90 -27.00
CA SER A 72 -3.95 3.98 -28.00
C SER A 72 -4.25 2.62 -27.37
N LEU A 73 -5.33 1.96 -27.80
CA LEU A 73 -5.65 0.61 -27.37
C LEU A 73 -4.56 -0.37 -27.84
N ARG A 74 -4.08 -1.22 -26.93
CA ARG A 74 -3.09 -2.26 -27.24
C ARG A 74 -3.76 -3.49 -27.87
N GLY A 75 -2.98 -4.37 -28.51
CA GLY A 75 -3.50 -5.52 -29.26
C GLY A 75 -4.52 -6.40 -28.50
N ARG A 76 -4.32 -6.61 -27.19
CA ARG A 76 -5.27 -7.35 -26.35
C ARG A 76 -6.56 -6.58 -26.05
N GLU A 77 -6.48 -5.26 -25.90
CA GLU A 77 -7.66 -4.40 -25.72
C GLU A 77 -8.46 -4.28 -27.03
N LYS A 78 -7.79 -4.37 -28.18
CA LYS A 78 -8.46 -4.43 -29.49
C LYS A 78 -9.13 -5.78 -29.74
N ALA A 79 -8.55 -6.86 -29.22
CA ALA A 79 -9.14 -8.20 -29.33
C ALA A 79 -10.42 -8.33 -28.51
N TRP A 80 -10.45 -7.72 -27.31
CA TRP A 80 -11.60 -7.73 -26.39
C TRP A 80 -11.91 -6.31 -25.89
N PRO A 81 -12.51 -5.45 -26.72
CA PRO A 81 -12.78 -4.06 -26.36
C PRO A 81 -13.87 -3.98 -25.29
N ASN A 82 -13.62 -3.14 -24.29
CA ASN A 82 -14.59 -2.75 -23.28
C ASN A 82 -15.08 -1.35 -23.64
N PHE A 83 -16.39 -1.18 -23.79
CA PHE A 83 -17.02 0.05 -24.28
C PHE A 83 -18.44 0.17 -23.72
N HIS A 84 -18.99 1.37 -23.72
CA HIS A 84 -20.40 1.60 -23.46
C HIS A 84 -21.16 1.47 -24.78
N ASP A 85 -22.10 0.54 -24.85
CA ASP A 85 -22.82 0.19 -26.07
C ASP A 85 -23.99 1.15 -26.31
N PRO A 86 -23.92 2.05 -27.31
CA PRO A 86 -24.99 3.01 -27.57
C PRO A 86 -26.29 2.33 -28.03
N ASP A 87 -26.20 1.14 -28.62
CA ASP A 87 -27.36 0.36 -29.05
C ASP A 87 -28.05 -0.35 -27.86
N ARG A 88 -27.45 -0.30 -26.66
CA ARG A 88 -27.95 -0.86 -25.40
C ARG A 88 -27.94 0.15 -24.26
N GLU A 89 -28.42 1.36 -24.52
CA GLU A 89 -28.56 2.42 -23.51
C GLU A 89 -27.24 2.71 -22.75
N ASP A 90 -26.11 2.72 -23.48
CA ASP A 90 -24.76 2.95 -22.95
C ASP A 90 -24.35 1.97 -21.83
N GLN A 91 -24.86 0.73 -21.85
CA GLN A 91 -24.40 -0.28 -20.91
C GLN A 91 -22.96 -0.70 -21.18
N LEU A 92 -22.18 -0.81 -20.11
CA LEU A 92 -20.81 -1.30 -20.17
C LEU A 92 -20.78 -2.74 -20.69
N SER A 93 -20.19 -2.91 -21.87
CA SER A 93 -20.17 -4.15 -22.63
C SER A 93 -18.74 -4.56 -22.98
N LEU A 94 -18.48 -5.87 -22.91
CA LEU A 94 -17.23 -6.48 -23.35
C LEU A 94 -17.50 -7.33 -24.58
N ASP A 95 -16.88 -6.99 -25.71
CA ASP A 95 -16.98 -7.80 -26.92
C ASP A 95 -15.98 -8.97 -26.88
N LEU A 96 -16.49 -10.19 -27.06
CA LEU A 96 -15.71 -11.44 -27.09
C LEU A 96 -15.53 -12.00 -28.53
N GLY A 97 -15.68 -11.17 -29.55
CA GLY A 97 -15.47 -11.53 -30.97
C GLY A 97 -16.75 -11.52 -31.80
N SER A 98 -17.63 -10.54 -31.60
CA SER A 98 -18.84 -10.34 -32.38
C SER A 98 -18.53 -9.90 -33.82
N ASP A 99 -19.52 -10.05 -34.72
CA ASP A 99 -19.42 -9.57 -36.10
C ASP A 99 -19.23 -8.04 -36.18
N ASN A 100 -19.58 -7.31 -35.11
CA ASN A 100 -19.45 -5.86 -34.98
C ASN A 100 -18.16 -5.43 -34.26
N LEU A 101 -17.18 -6.32 -34.05
CA LEU A 101 -15.95 -6.04 -33.31
C LEU A 101 -15.25 -4.76 -33.78
N ALA A 102 -15.18 -4.50 -35.08
CA ALA A 102 -14.57 -3.29 -35.62
C ALA A 102 -15.29 -2.00 -35.20
N LYS A 103 -16.62 -2.00 -35.08
CA LYS A 103 -17.42 -0.88 -34.57
C LYS A 103 -17.13 -0.67 -33.08
N HIS A 104 -17.11 -1.76 -32.30
CA HIS A 104 -16.88 -1.72 -30.86
C HIS A 104 -15.46 -1.27 -30.49
N VAL A 105 -14.45 -1.66 -31.27
CA VAL A 105 -13.07 -1.16 -31.11
C VAL A 105 -13.02 0.36 -31.31
N LYS A 106 -13.68 0.89 -32.34
CA LYS A 106 -13.73 2.34 -32.59
C LYS A 106 -14.41 3.11 -31.44
N GLN A 107 -15.47 2.54 -30.87
CA GLN A 107 -16.13 3.09 -29.68
C GLN A 107 -15.21 3.09 -28.46
N ALA A 108 -14.53 1.97 -28.19
CA ALA A 108 -13.55 1.88 -27.11
C ALA A 108 -12.37 2.84 -27.27
N GLU A 109 -11.89 3.08 -28.51
CA GLU A 109 -10.84 4.06 -28.79
C GLU A 109 -11.30 5.49 -28.51
N PHE A 110 -12.55 5.83 -28.85
CA PHE A 110 -13.14 7.13 -28.52
C PHE A 110 -13.25 7.34 -27.00
N GLU A 111 -13.73 6.33 -26.26
CA GLU A 111 -13.81 6.42 -24.79
C GLU A 111 -12.43 6.52 -24.13
N ALA A 112 -11.43 5.79 -24.63
CA ALA A 112 -10.06 5.89 -24.16
C ALA A 112 -9.47 7.29 -24.39
N PHE A 113 -9.80 7.90 -25.53
CA PHE A 113 -9.43 9.29 -25.83
C PHE A 113 -10.14 10.28 -24.88
N ALA A 114 -11.44 10.13 -24.66
CA ALA A 114 -12.22 10.97 -23.76
C ALA A 114 -11.67 10.94 -22.32
N GLU A 115 -11.28 9.76 -21.82
CA GLU A 115 -10.60 9.64 -20.53
C GLU A 115 -9.23 10.33 -20.52
N SER A 116 -8.49 10.27 -21.62
CA SER A 116 -7.20 10.96 -21.74
C SER A 116 -7.37 12.49 -21.73
N VAL A 117 -8.45 13.02 -22.30
CA VAL A 117 -8.85 14.44 -22.16
C VAL A 117 -9.17 14.80 -20.71
N ARG A 118 -9.86 13.92 -19.97
CA ARG A 118 -10.12 14.11 -18.54
C ARG A 118 -8.82 14.15 -17.73
N LEU A 119 -7.84 13.32 -18.05
CA LEU A 119 -6.53 13.32 -17.40
C LEU A 119 -5.73 14.58 -17.73
N LEU A 120 -5.78 15.06 -18.98
CA LEU A 120 -5.18 16.33 -19.36
C LEU A 120 -5.76 17.48 -18.51
N TYR A 121 -7.08 17.55 -18.35
CA TYR A 121 -7.72 18.52 -17.47
C TYR A 121 -7.21 18.42 -16.02
N VAL A 122 -7.07 17.20 -15.48
CA VAL A 122 -6.50 17.01 -14.14
C VAL A 122 -5.09 17.59 -14.07
N ALA A 123 -4.21 17.23 -15.01
CA ALA A 123 -2.82 17.68 -15.05
C ALA A 123 -2.69 19.22 -15.10
N LEU A 124 -3.41 19.86 -16.03
CA LEU A 124 -3.34 21.31 -16.22
C LEU A 124 -3.88 22.09 -15.02
N THR A 125 -4.86 21.53 -14.29
CA THR A 125 -5.47 22.17 -13.12
C THR A 125 -4.73 21.92 -11.80
N ARG A 126 -3.57 21.25 -11.83
CA ARG A 126 -2.77 21.04 -10.60
C ARG A 126 -1.94 22.26 -10.20
N ALA A 127 -1.66 23.17 -11.12
CA ALA A 127 -0.87 24.36 -10.85
C ALA A 127 -1.68 25.46 -10.15
N ARG A 128 -1.07 26.13 -9.16
CA ARG A 128 -1.61 27.34 -8.52
C ARG A 128 -1.12 28.62 -9.20
N HIS A 129 0.11 28.62 -9.71
CA HIS A 129 0.75 29.80 -10.28
C HIS A 129 1.09 29.62 -11.76
N GLN A 130 1.69 28.48 -12.13
CA GLN A 130 2.15 28.26 -13.49
C GLN A 130 2.14 26.77 -13.87
N VAL A 131 1.68 26.48 -15.08
CA VAL A 131 1.86 25.19 -15.73
C VAL A 131 2.77 25.36 -16.94
N ALA A 132 3.78 24.52 -17.07
CA ALA A 132 4.68 24.45 -18.21
C ALA A 132 4.43 23.14 -18.96
N VAL A 133 4.07 23.26 -20.24
CA VAL A 133 3.80 22.13 -21.13
C VAL A 133 4.79 22.19 -22.27
N ALA A 134 5.37 21.04 -22.63
CA ALA A 134 6.22 20.95 -23.82
C ALA A 134 5.40 20.40 -24.99
N TRP A 135 5.58 21.00 -26.17
CA TRP A 135 4.83 20.69 -27.39
C TRP A 135 5.72 20.81 -28.63
N GLY A 136 5.42 20.01 -29.65
CA GLY A 136 6.12 20.03 -30.94
C GLY A 136 5.68 18.88 -31.85
N ARG A 137 6.27 18.80 -33.06
CA ARG A 137 6.03 17.73 -34.04
C ARG A 137 6.70 16.43 -33.61
N ILE A 138 6.06 15.71 -32.70
CA ILE A 138 6.52 14.43 -32.18
C ILE A 138 5.78 13.31 -32.92
N GLN A 139 6.45 12.19 -33.17
CA GLN A 139 5.80 11.05 -33.83
C GLN A 139 4.68 10.46 -32.94
N GLY A 140 3.48 10.28 -33.48
CA GLY A 140 2.36 9.67 -32.75
C GLY A 140 1.53 10.65 -31.91
N VAL A 141 1.71 11.96 -32.10
CA VAL A 141 0.88 13.00 -31.45
C VAL A 141 -0.53 13.05 -31.98
N GLU A 142 -0.78 12.41 -33.13
CA GLU A 142 -2.05 12.46 -33.83
C GLU A 142 -3.10 11.68 -33.04
N GLY A 143 -4.05 12.40 -32.45
CA GLY A 143 -5.01 11.85 -31.49
C GLY A 143 -4.56 11.93 -30.02
N SER A 144 -3.54 12.74 -29.71
CA SER A 144 -3.29 13.13 -28.32
C SER A 144 -4.32 14.18 -27.84
N PRO A 145 -4.72 14.16 -26.56
CA PRO A 145 -5.63 15.16 -26.01
C PRO A 145 -5.11 16.58 -26.12
N LEU A 146 -3.78 16.77 -26.04
CA LEU A 146 -3.16 18.07 -26.14
C LEU A 146 -3.18 18.60 -27.59
N ALA A 147 -2.92 17.74 -28.58
CA ALA A 147 -3.10 18.10 -29.99
C ALA A 147 -4.52 18.58 -30.28
N HIS A 148 -5.52 17.94 -29.68
CA HIS A 148 -6.92 18.36 -29.84
C HIS A 148 -7.20 19.76 -29.29
N LEU A 149 -6.60 20.10 -28.15
CA LEU A 149 -6.79 21.39 -27.49
C LEU A 149 -6.05 22.53 -28.19
N LEU A 150 -4.84 22.26 -28.68
CA LEU A 150 -3.99 23.24 -29.35
C LEU A 150 -4.37 23.43 -30.83
N HIS A 151 -4.79 22.35 -31.49
CA HIS A 151 -5.15 22.33 -32.92
C HIS A 151 -6.54 21.69 -33.10
N PRO A 152 -7.60 22.42 -32.74
CA PRO A 152 -8.96 21.91 -32.78
C PRO A 152 -9.46 21.73 -34.22
N LEU A 153 -10.24 20.67 -34.44
CA LEU A 153 -10.90 20.45 -35.74
C LEU A 153 -11.81 21.66 -36.08
N PRO A 154 -11.68 22.26 -37.29
CA PRO A 154 -12.52 23.38 -37.69
C PRO A 154 -14.00 23.05 -37.61
N ARG A 155 -14.79 23.94 -37.00
CA ARG A 155 -16.25 23.78 -36.93
C ARG A 155 -16.86 24.01 -38.32
N ALA A 156 -17.15 22.92 -39.02
CA ALA A 156 -17.91 22.92 -40.27
C ALA A 156 -19.32 22.36 -40.04
N GLU A 157 -20.31 22.87 -40.80
CA GLU A 157 -21.69 22.37 -40.75
C GLU A 157 -21.73 20.87 -41.12
N GLY A 158 -22.39 20.06 -40.29
CA GLY A 158 -22.57 18.62 -40.52
C GLY A 158 -21.47 17.70 -39.97
N VAL A 159 -20.41 18.23 -39.36
CA VAL A 159 -19.40 17.41 -38.67
C VAL A 159 -19.89 17.05 -37.27
N ALA A 160 -19.91 15.74 -36.94
CA ALA A 160 -20.25 15.26 -35.61
C ALA A 160 -19.30 15.89 -34.57
N LEU A 161 -19.84 16.40 -33.47
CA LEU A 161 -19.06 17.06 -32.41
C LEU A 161 -18.40 16.09 -31.42
N SER A 162 -18.74 14.80 -31.51
CA SER A 162 -18.25 13.75 -30.63
C SER A 162 -18.40 12.38 -31.28
N GLY A 163 -17.75 11.38 -30.68
CA GLY A 163 -17.86 9.98 -31.08
C GLY A 163 -16.72 9.52 -31.99
N PRO A 164 -16.76 8.25 -32.43
CA PRO A 164 -15.64 7.64 -33.15
C PRO A 164 -15.35 8.28 -34.51
N ALA A 165 -16.38 8.72 -35.24
CA ALA A 165 -16.21 9.40 -36.52
C ALA A 165 -15.50 10.75 -36.36
N TRP A 166 -15.83 11.48 -35.30
CA TRP A 166 -15.17 12.74 -34.96
C TRP A 166 -13.69 12.54 -34.63
N LEU A 167 -13.36 11.50 -33.84
CA LEU A 167 -11.98 11.19 -33.50
C LEU A 167 -11.12 10.85 -34.73
N GLU A 168 -11.68 10.14 -35.71
CA GLU A 168 -10.97 9.86 -36.97
C GLU A 168 -10.78 11.12 -37.83
N ALA A 169 -11.77 12.00 -37.88
CA ALA A 169 -11.63 13.30 -38.55
C ALA A 169 -10.55 14.16 -37.89
N LEU A 170 -10.51 14.20 -36.56
CA LEU A 170 -9.48 14.90 -35.79
C LEU A 170 -8.07 14.38 -36.12
N LYS A 171 -7.86 13.07 -36.09
CA LYS A 171 -6.57 12.45 -36.44
C LYS A 171 -6.16 12.79 -37.87
N THR A 172 -7.12 12.82 -38.81
CA THR A 172 -6.86 13.16 -40.21
C THR A 172 -6.47 14.63 -40.37
N HIS A 173 -7.16 15.53 -39.69
CA HIS A 173 -6.83 16.95 -39.66
C HIS A 173 -5.43 17.19 -39.09
N GLN A 174 -5.11 16.59 -37.93
CA GLN A 174 -3.80 16.75 -37.30
C GLN A 174 -2.65 16.24 -38.18
N LYS A 175 -2.87 15.17 -38.94
CA LYS A 175 -1.87 14.66 -39.91
C LYS A 175 -1.65 15.60 -41.10
N ALA A 176 -2.65 16.41 -41.44
CA ALA A 176 -2.60 17.32 -42.57
C ALA A 176 -2.02 18.70 -42.20
N LEU A 177 -1.83 19.00 -40.91
CA LEU A 177 -1.30 20.29 -40.46
C LEU A 177 0.17 20.46 -40.84
N GLU A 178 0.46 21.58 -41.49
CA GLU A 178 1.84 22.02 -41.74
C GLU A 178 2.38 22.78 -40.53
N GLU A 179 3.71 22.87 -40.42
CA GLU A 179 4.38 23.56 -39.30
C GLU A 179 3.94 25.02 -39.18
N ALA A 180 3.69 25.67 -40.32
CA ALA A 180 3.20 27.04 -40.36
C ALA A 180 1.80 27.19 -39.74
N ASP A 181 0.90 26.22 -39.97
CA ASP A 181 -0.45 26.21 -39.42
C ASP A 181 -0.42 25.95 -37.90
N GLU A 182 0.41 25.00 -37.45
CA GLU A 182 0.58 24.71 -36.02
C GLU A 182 1.10 25.94 -35.26
N LEU A 183 2.11 26.62 -35.81
CA LEU A 183 2.62 27.85 -35.21
C LEU A 183 1.58 28.97 -35.23
N LEU A 184 0.77 29.06 -36.28
CA LEU A 184 -0.30 30.04 -36.37
C LEU A 184 -1.35 29.84 -35.27
N ASP A 185 -1.83 28.61 -35.07
CA ASP A 185 -2.79 28.26 -34.01
C ASP A 185 -2.25 28.61 -32.62
N LEU A 186 -0.99 28.26 -32.34
CA LEU A 186 -0.36 28.55 -31.06
C LEU A 186 -0.24 30.06 -30.82
N ASN A 187 0.20 30.82 -31.82
CA ASN A 187 0.33 32.27 -31.70
C ASN A 187 -1.03 32.94 -31.46
N GLN A 188 -2.08 32.52 -32.18
CA GLN A 188 -3.43 33.02 -31.96
C GLN A 188 -3.95 32.68 -30.54
N LEU A 189 -3.65 31.48 -30.03
CA LEU A 189 -3.97 31.08 -28.67
C LEU A 189 -3.25 31.97 -27.63
N ALA A 190 -1.96 32.25 -27.83
CA ALA A 190 -1.19 33.12 -26.97
C ALA A 190 -1.72 34.57 -26.98
N GLU A 191 -2.00 35.12 -28.16
CA GLU A 191 -2.56 36.47 -28.32
C GLU A 191 -3.94 36.61 -27.66
N SER A 192 -4.85 35.65 -27.90
CA SER A 192 -6.20 35.66 -27.33
C SER A 192 -6.24 35.45 -25.81
N SER A 193 -5.16 34.91 -25.22
CA SER A 193 -5.05 34.71 -23.78
C SER A 193 -4.82 35.99 -22.96
N GLY A 194 -4.52 37.11 -23.63
CA GLY A 194 -4.21 38.37 -22.94
C GLY A 194 -2.94 38.31 -22.09
N GLY A 195 -1.97 37.46 -22.46
CA GLY A 195 -0.70 37.28 -21.76
C GLY A 195 -0.68 36.17 -20.71
N ALA A 196 -1.77 35.40 -20.56
CA ALA A 196 -1.81 34.24 -19.68
C ALA A 196 -1.08 33.00 -20.24
N ILE A 197 -0.94 32.93 -21.57
CA ILE A 197 -0.19 31.88 -22.28
C ILE A 197 0.99 32.55 -22.99
N VAL A 198 2.18 32.03 -22.72
CA VAL A 198 3.43 32.46 -23.37
C VAL A 198 4.02 31.27 -24.10
N LEU A 199 4.40 31.49 -25.36
CA LEU A 199 5.13 30.52 -26.16
C LEU A 199 6.62 30.82 -26.05
N GLU A 200 7.38 29.85 -25.57
CA GLU A 200 8.84 29.94 -25.55
C GLU A 200 9.42 28.88 -26.49
N PRO A 201 10.30 29.26 -27.44
CA PRO A 201 10.98 28.29 -28.26
C PRO A 201 11.89 27.44 -27.38
N MET A 202 11.90 26.12 -27.62
CA MET A 202 12.80 25.21 -26.93
C MET A 202 14.25 25.67 -27.15
N PRO A 203 15.09 25.78 -26.10
CA PRO A 203 16.45 26.29 -26.26
C PRO A 203 17.26 25.38 -27.20
N ALA A 204 17.78 25.94 -28.29
CA ALA A 204 18.58 25.23 -29.28
C ALA A 204 19.87 24.62 -28.69
N ASN A 205 20.40 25.23 -27.63
CA ASN A 205 21.62 24.80 -26.95
C ASN A 205 21.29 24.49 -25.48
N PHE A 206 20.63 23.36 -25.22
CA PHE A 206 20.67 22.79 -23.88
C PHE A 206 22.00 22.07 -23.70
N GLU A 207 23.03 22.84 -23.29
CA GLU A 207 24.19 22.21 -22.69
C GLU A 207 23.73 21.61 -21.37
N VAL A 208 23.44 20.29 -21.40
CA VAL A 208 23.43 19.51 -20.16
C VAL A 208 24.77 19.86 -19.51
N PRO A 209 24.80 20.41 -18.27
CA PRO A 209 26.05 20.54 -17.56
C PRO A 209 26.55 19.11 -17.40
N ARG A 210 27.39 18.67 -18.33
CA ARG A 210 28.12 17.43 -18.18
C ARG A 210 29.01 17.76 -17.00
N ARG A 211 28.63 17.30 -15.82
CA ARG A 211 29.63 16.88 -14.85
C ARG A 211 30.36 15.73 -15.53
N SER A 212 31.26 16.06 -16.44
CA SER A 212 32.43 15.24 -16.63
C SER A 212 33.09 15.25 -15.27
N VAL A 213 32.82 14.21 -14.49
CA VAL A 213 33.89 13.69 -13.65
C VAL A 213 35.02 13.52 -14.65
N GLU A 214 36.11 14.29 -14.52
CA GLU A 214 37.34 14.03 -15.26
C GLU A 214 37.82 12.65 -14.83
N THR A 215 37.19 11.61 -15.34
CA THR A 215 37.83 10.31 -15.45
C THR A 215 38.85 10.52 -16.54
N GLU A 216 40.13 10.66 -16.15
CA GLU A 216 41.25 10.41 -17.05
C GLU A 216 40.86 9.23 -17.94
N ALA A 217 41.05 9.38 -19.25
CA ALA A 217 40.80 8.31 -20.19
C ALA A 217 41.79 7.16 -19.92
N VAL A 218 41.51 6.37 -18.89
CA VAL A 218 42.17 5.10 -18.66
C VAL A 218 41.79 4.26 -19.86
N GLY A 219 42.77 3.93 -20.71
CA GLY A 219 42.56 3.07 -21.86
C GLY A 219 41.78 1.84 -21.40
N LEU A 220 40.56 1.68 -21.94
CA LEU A 220 39.71 0.54 -21.61
C LEU A 220 40.44 -0.70 -22.11
N GLY A 221 41.12 -1.40 -21.18
CA GLY A 221 41.72 -2.69 -21.45
C GLY A 221 40.66 -3.72 -21.86
N ALA A 222 41.10 -4.93 -22.22
CA ALA A 222 40.18 -6.03 -22.47
C ALA A 222 39.14 -6.15 -21.35
N ALA A 223 37.86 -6.24 -21.71
CA ALA A 223 36.76 -6.35 -20.75
C ALA A 223 37.08 -7.48 -19.75
N ARG A 224 37.06 -7.17 -18.45
CA ARG A 224 37.22 -8.20 -17.42
C ARG A 224 36.03 -9.14 -17.50
N ALA A 225 36.23 -10.33 -18.03
CA ALA A 225 35.23 -11.39 -17.96
C ALA A 225 35.15 -11.88 -16.51
N THR A 226 34.01 -11.66 -15.86
CA THR A 226 33.79 -12.21 -14.52
C THR A 226 33.46 -13.69 -14.65
N GLY A 227 34.40 -14.56 -14.28
CA GLY A 227 34.13 -16.00 -14.16
C GLY A 227 33.29 -16.38 -12.94
N ARG A 228 32.97 -15.40 -12.07
CA ARG A 228 32.09 -15.60 -10.93
C ARG A 228 30.63 -15.55 -11.40
N PRO A 229 29.83 -16.60 -11.14
CA PRO A 229 28.39 -16.48 -11.33
C PRO A 229 27.88 -15.34 -10.45
N ILE A 230 27.10 -14.45 -11.04
CA ILE A 230 26.28 -13.51 -10.26
C ILE A 230 25.18 -14.37 -9.64
N THR A 231 25.38 -14.80 -8.39
CA THR A 231 24.33 -15.45 -7.62
C THR A 231 23.17 -14.47 -7.47
N GLN A 232 21.95 -15.01 -7.59
CA GLN A 232 20.72 -14.27 -7.79
C GLN A 232 20.55 -13.13 -6.78
N THR A 233 19.93 -12.03 -7.23
CA THR A 233 19.52 -10.90 -6.37
C THR A 233 18.73 -11.41 -5.18
N ARG A 234 19.27 -11.23 -3.96
CA ARG A 234 18.55 -11.47 -2.71
C ARG A 234 17.33 -10.55 -2.68
N PHE A 235 16.14 -11.12 -2.46
CA PHE A 235 14.90 -10.35 -2.44
C PHE A 235 14.53 -9.96 -1.02
N VAL A 236 13.96 -8.76 -0.86
CA VAL A 236 13.29 -8.36 0.39
C VAL A 236 11.79 -8.62 0.23
N SER A 237 11.20 -9.35 1.18
CA SER A 237 9.77 -9.66 1.25
C SER A 237 9.18 -9.12 2.56
N SER A 238 7.86 -9.17 2.71
CA SER A 238 7.14 -8.78 3.93
C SER A 238 6.01 -9.76 4.25
N PHE A 239 5.49 -9.71 5.47
CA PHE A 239 4.33 -10.53 5.90
C PHE A 239 3.16 -10.40 4.92
N SER A 240 2.74 -9.19 4.58
CA SER A 240 1.62 -8.96 3.66
C SER A 240 1.87 -9.56 2.27
N ARG A 241 3.13 -9.63 1.80
CA ARG A 241 3.48 -10.29 0.53
C ARG A 241 3.41 -11.82 0.63
N LEU A 242 3.78 -12.40 1.77
CA LEU A 242 3.66 -13.84 2.01
C LEU A 242 2.19 -14.27 1.95
N VAL A 243 1.30 -13.55 2.65
CA VAL A 243 -0.13 -13.86 2.70
C VAL A 243 -0.83 -13.57 1.36
N ALA A 244 -0.42 -12.51 0.65
CA ALA A 244 -0.98 -12.17 -0.67
C ALA A 244 -0.51 -13.07 -1.83
N GLY A 245 0.39 -14.04 -1.58
CA GLY A 245 0.94 -14.92 -2.62
C GLY A 245 2.00 -14.25 -3.50
N GLY A 246 2.58 -13.15 -3.04
CA GLY A 246 3.49 -12.27 -3.79
C GLY A 246 4.95 -12.71 -3.79
N VAL A 247 5.23 -13.93 -4.23
CA VAL A 247 6.57 -14.33 -4.70
C VAL A 247 6.38 -15.14 -5.98
N ALA A 248 6.20 -14.43 -7.09
CA ALA A 248 6.19 -15.05 -8.42
C ALA A 248 7.63 -15.43 -8.77
N GLY A 249 7.95 -16.72 -8.60
CA GLY A 249 9.11 -17.34 -9.22
C GLY A 249 8.97 -17.25 -10.75
N GLY A 250 9.81 -16.43 -11.36
CA GLY A 250 9.87 -16.25 -12.81
C GLY A 250 11.11 -15.46 -13.17
N SER A 251 12.15 -16.19 -13.58
CA SER A 251 13.35 -15.67 -14.20
C SER A 251 13.01 -14.65 -15.30
N GLY A 252 13.48 -13.41 -15.15
CA GLY A 252 13.77 -12.53 -16.29
C GLY A 252 13.08 -11.16 -16.40
N ALA A 253 12.10 -10.77 -15.55
CA ALA A 253 11.32 -9.54 -15.83
C ALA A 253 11.18 -8.50 -14.70
N PHE A 254 11.91 -8.59 -13.59
CA PHE A 254 11.80 -7.63 -12.47
C PHE A 254 13.06 -6.80 -12.16
N LEU A 255 14.06 -6.79 -13.05
CA LEU A 255 15.33 -6.07 -12.82
C LEU A 255 15.24 -4.53 -12.78
N HIS A 256 14.04 -3.92 -12.78
CA HIS A 256 13.89 -2.46 -12.83
C HIS A 256 13.11 -1.82 -11.67
N ARG A 257 12.74 -2.56 -10.61
CA ARG A 257 12.26 -1.91 -9.40
C ARG A 257 13.42 -1.77 -8.41
N LEU A 258 13.78 -0.52 -8.10
CA LEU A 258 14.84 -0.17 -7.16
C LEU A 258 14.64 -0.90 -5.82
N PRO A 259 15.72 -1.31 -5.12
CA PRO A 259 15.65 -2.00 -3.82
C PRO A 259 14.86 -1.23 -2.74
N ASP A 260 14.68 0.08 -2.92
CA ASP A 260 14.12 0.99 -1.91
C ASP A 260 12.61 1.23 -2.05
N GLU A 261 11.93 0.69 -3.07
CA GLU A 261 10.47 0.79 -3.19
C GLU A 261 9.76 -0.31 -2.39
N HIS A 262 10.02 -0.35 -1.09
CA HIS A 262 9.14 -1.02 -0.13
C HIS A 262 8.33 0.04 0.60
N PRO A 263 6.99 0.05 0.47
CA PRO A 263 6.20 0.99 1.23
C PRO A 263 6.42 0.70 2.71
N VAL A 264 6.80 1.75 3.47
CA VAL A 264 6.95 1.75 4.93
C VAL A 264 5.68 1.22 5.62
N SER A 265 4.55 1.17 4.90
CA SER A 265 3.27 0.63 5.35
C SER A 265 3.13 -0.90 5.30
N ALA A 266 4.17 -1.67 4.95
CA ALA A 266 4.08 -3.12 4.73
C ALA A 266 3.77 -3.99 5.98
N GLY A 267 3.56 -3.37 7.14
CA GLY A 267 3.10 -3.99 8.39
C GLY A 267 1.86 -3.33 9.01
N ARG A 268 1.27 -2.30 8.40
CA ARG A 268 0.12 -1.57 8.98
C ARG A 268 -1.18 -2.36 8.82
N ASP A 269 -2.07 -2.21 9.80
CA ASP A 269 -3.39 -2.83 9.80
C ASP A 269 -4.22 -2.33 8.61
N TYR A 270 -4.53 -3.25 7.70
CA TYR A 270 -5.44 -2.99 6.59
C TYR A 270 -6.77 -3.64 6.95
N ASP A 271 -7.61 -2.86 7.65
CA ASP A 271 -9.04 -3.13 7.78
C ASP A 271 -9.59 -3.45 6.38
N ARG A 272 -9.86 -4.73 6.10
CA ARG A 272 -10.65 -5.10 4.93
C ARG A 272 -12.06 -4.66 5.27
N ALA A 273 -12.60 -3.68 4.57
CA ALA A 273 -14.00 -3.28 4.69
C ALA A 273 -14.94 -4.37 4.11
N ASP A 274 -14.78 -5.61 4.54
CA ASP A 274 -15.82 -6.61 4.44
C ASP A 274 -16.84 -6.27 5.53
N ASN A 275 -18.13 -6.31 5.19
CA ASN A 275 -19.24 -6.18 6.14
C ASN A 275 -18.90 -6.90 7.46
N ALA A 276 -19.10 -6.21 8.59
CA ALA A 276 -18.91 -6.78 9.93
C ALA A 276 -19.48 -8.22 9.93
N PRO A 277 -18.70 -9.23 10.31
CA PRO A 277 -19.16 -10.61 10.28
C PRO A 277 -20.50 -10.71 11.04
N ALA A 278 -21.49 -11.32 10.40
CA ALA A 278 -22.77 -11.60 11.03
C ALA A 278 -22.56 -12.78 11.99
N TRP A 279 -22.04 -12.49 13.19
CA TRP A 279 -21.90 -13.49 14.24
C TRP A 279 -23.29 -14.07 14.56
N PRO A 280 -23.46 -15.40 14.65
CA PRO A 280 -24.73 -15.98 15.04
C PRO A 280 -25.14 -15.41 16.39
N GLN A 281 -26.24 -14.65 16.42
CA GLN A 281 -26.84 -14.14 17.65
C GLN A 281 -27.40 -15.34 18.42
N THR A 282 -26.55 -16.06 19.15
CA THR A 282 -27.01 -17.01 20.15
C THR A 282 -27.91 -16.24 21.10
N SER A 283 -29.19 -16.64 21.13
CA SER A 283 -30.29 -16.14 21.97
C SER A 283 -29.82 -15.19 23.08
N ARG A 284 -29.87 -13.89 22.78
CA ARG A 284 -29.47 -12.80 23.68
C ARG A 284 -30.37 -12.84 24.92
N MET A 285 -29.91 -13.43 26.00
CA MET A 285 -30.48 -13.16 27.32
C MET A 285 -30.12 -11.72 27.70
N LYS A 286 -31.03 -11.07 28.44
CA LYS A 286 -31.01 -9.65 28.85
C LYS A 286 -29.77 -9.30 29.70
N GLU A 287 -28.59 -9.20 29.12
CA GLU A 287 -27.47 -8.45 29.67
C GLU A 287 -27.44 -7.06 29.01
N GLU A 288 -27.15 -6.02 29.80
CA GLU A 288 -26.97 -4.64 29.34
C GLU A 288 -25.82 -4.61 28.33
N GLN A 289 -26.15 -4.42 27.05
CA GLN A 289 -25.15 -4.34 25.98
C GLN A 289 -24.37 -3.03 26.13
N VAL A 290 -23.05 -3.13 26.28
CA VAL A 290 -22.18 -1.96 26.42
C VAL A 290 -21.70 -1.53 25.02
N PRO A 291 -22.11 -0.34 24.51
CA PRO A 291 -21.68 0.12 23.20
C PRO A 291 -20.19 0.49 23.20
N VAL A 292 -19.49 0.21 22.11
CA VAL A 292 -18.09 0.63 21.95
C VAL A 292 -17.99 2.11 21.63
N VAL A 293 -17.06 2.82 22.27
CA VAL A 293 -16.90 4.28 22.10
C VAL A 293 -16.53 4.67 20.67
N MET A 294 -15.71 3.84 20.00
CA MET A 294 -15.31 4.05 18.60
C MET A 294 -16.23 3.35 17.60
N HIS A 295 -17.52 3.19 17.90
CA HIS A 295 -18.49 2.56 17.00
C HIS A 295 -18.64 3.32 15.68
N ASP A 296 -18.82 4.65 15.76
CA ASP A 296 -19.03 5.52 14.60
C ASP A 296 -17.73 5.99 13.94
N PHE A 297 -16.58 5.76 14.59
CA PHE A 297 -15.29 6.15 14.03
C PHE A 297 -15.01 5.38 12.72
N PRO A 298 -14.58 6.03 11.62
CA PRO A 298 -14.40 5.35 10.33
C PRO A 298 -13.52 4.10 10.43
N ALA A 299 -13.80 3.08 9.63
CA ALA A 299 -12.96 1.89 9.48
C ALA A 299 -12.17 1.96 8.18
N GLY A 300 -11.03 1.28 8.11
CA GLY A 300 -10.14 1.31 6.96
C GLY A 300 -8.68 1.56 7.32
N ALA A 301 -7.80 1.44 6.33
CA ALA A 301 -6.36 1.63 6.50
C ALA A 301 -5.97 3.06 6.90
N GLY A 302 -6.73 4.07 6.47
CA GLY A 302 -6.54 5.48 6.88
C GLY A 302 -6.73 5.66 8.39
N PRO A 303 -7.88 5.26 8.96
CA PRO A 303 -8.14 5.28 10.40
C PRO A 303 -7.10 4.52 11.23
N GLY A 304 -6.72 3.32 10.80
CA GLY A 304 -5.66 2.55 11.45
C GLY A 304 -4.32 3.31 11.46
N THR A 305 -3.87 3.79 10.30
CA THR A 305 -2.63 4.57 10.19
C THR A 305 -2.61 5.81 11.09
N LEU A 306 -3.75 6.51 11.18
CA LEU A 306 -3.91 7.67 12.05
C LEU A 306 -3.72 7.28 13.52
N ILE A 307 -4.38 6.21 13.97
CA ILE A 307 -4.31 5.72 15.35
C ILE A 307 -2.88 5.30 15.71
N HIS A 308 -2.19 4.55 14.84
CA HIS A 308 -0.81 4.10 15.10
C HIS A 308 0.12 5.31 15.27
N GLY A 309 0.03 6.31 14.39
CA GLY A 309 0.86 7.52 14.48
C GLY A 309 0.58 8.38 15.73
N VAL A 310 -0.63 8.33 16.29
CA VAL A 310 -0.93 8.95 17.60
C VAL A 310 -0.23 8.17 18.71
N LEU A 311 -0.40 6.85 18.77
CA LEU A 311 0.17 5.99 19.82
C LEU A 311 1.70 6.01 19.84
N GLU A 312 2.34 6.06 18.66
CA GLU A 312 3.80 6.14 18.51
C GLU A 312 4.40 7.40 19.20
N ARG A 313 3.68 8.52 19.15
CA ARG A 313 4.13 9.82 19.68
C ARG A 313 3.65 10.10 21.10
N LEU A 314 2.59 9.44 21.53
CA LEU A 314 1.94 9.68 22.81
C LEU A 314 2.75 9.11 23.97
N ASP A 315 3.02 9.90 25.01
CA ASP A 315 3.43 9.34 26.29
C ASP A 315 2.23 8.70 27.00
N PHE A 316 2.27 7.39 27.28
CA PHE A 316 1.11 6.70 27.87
C PHE A 316 0.88 7.07 29.33
N GLN A 317 1.86 7.71 29.97
CA GLN A 317 1.74 8.20 31.35
C GLN A 317 1.28 9.65 31.45
N ASP A 318 0.80 10.25 30.35
CA ASP A 318 0.26 11.61 30.35
C ASP A 318 -0.90 11.74 31.36
N PRO A 319 -0.73 12.51 32.47
CA PRO A 319 -1.64 12.50 33.59
C PRO A 319 -3.01 13.12 33.29
N ASP A 320 -3.07 14.05 32.33
CA ASP A 320 -4.29 14.82 32.01
C ASP A 320 -4.84 14.53 30.62
N SER A 321 -4.29 13.55 29.90
CA SER A 321 -4.61 13.23 28.49
C SER A 321 -4.54 14.44 27.53
N THR A 322 -3.88 15.54 27.92
CA THR A 322 -3.77 16.77 27.12
C THR A 322 -2.91 16.58 25.88
N ALA A 323 -1.91 15.70 25.94
CA ALA A 323 -1.11 15.32 24.79
C ALA A 323 -1.92 14.42 23.85
N LEU A 324 -2.75 13.52 24.39
CA LEU A 324 -3.67 12.69 23.61
C LEU A 324 -4.66 13.56 22.82
N ASP A 325 -5.31 14.52 23.47
CA ASP A 325 -6.22 15.49 22.81
C ASP A 325 -5.54 16.21 21.65
N ARG A 326 -4.35 16.77 21.91
CA ARG A 326 -3.58 17.53 20.91
C ARG A 326 -3.17 16.65 19.73
N LEU A 327 -2.63 15.47 19.99
CA LEU A 327 -2.15 14.55 18.95
C LEU A 327 -3.32 14.05 18.09
N CYS A 328 -4.46 13.69 18.71
CA CYS A 328 -5.67 13.31 17.99
C CYS A 328 -6.19 14.45 17.11
N ALA A 329 -6.26 15.69 17.63
CA ALA A 329 -6.70 16.85 16.87
C ALA A 329 -5.79 17.14 15.67
N GLU A 330 -4.47 17.13 15.88
CA GLU A 330 -3.49 17.30 14.80
C GLU A 330 -3.60 16.19 13.75
N ALA A 331 -3.78 14.93 14.17
CA ALA A 331 -3.85 13.80 13.26
C ALA A 331 -5.12 13.82 12.40
N VAL A 332 -6.29 14.11 13.00
CA VAL A 332 -7.58 14.27 12.29
C VAL A 332 -7.52 15.46 11.32
N GLN A 333 -6.93 16.58 11.74
CA GLN A 333 -6.77 17.76 10.89
C GLN A 333 -5.85 17.49 9.69
N ARG A 334 -4.72 16.82 9.90
CA ARG A 334 -3.79 16.44 8.82
C ARG A 334 -4.42 15.47 7.82
N ALA A 335 -5.30 14.59 8.28
CA ALA A 335 -6.07 13.69 7.42
C ALA A 335 -7.21 14.38 6.66
N GLY A 336 -7.51 15.66 6.98
CA GLY A 336 -8.60 16.42 6.35
C GLY A 336 -10.00 15.92 6.75
N TRP A 337 -10.13 15.31 7.92
CA TRP A 337 -11.40 14.76 8.41
C TRP A 337 -12.16 15.73 9.30
N ASP A 338 -13.43 15.41 9.57
CA ASP A 338 -14.29 16.22 10.44
C ASP A 338 -13.74 16.26 11.88
N ILE A 339 -13.62 17.47 12.44
CA ILE A 339 -13.18 17.74 13.81
C ILE A 339 -14.07 17.02 14.85
N ALA A 340 -15.33 16.74 14.50
CA ALA A 340 -16.25 15.98 15.36
C ALA A 340 -15.72 14.57 15.70
N LEU A 341 -14.82 14.00 14.89
CA LEU A 341 -14.21 12.70 15.13
C LEU A 341 -13.11 12.70 16.21
N VAL A 342 -12.62 13.87 16.63
CA VAL A 342 -11.56 13.98 17.64
C VAL A 342 -12.02 13.43 18.98
N SER A 343 -13.21 13.84 19.44
CA SER A 343 -13.76 13.45 20.75
C SER A 343 -13.94 11.92 20.91
N PRO A 344 -14.59 11.19 19.98
CA PRO A 344 -14.70 9.73 20.09
C PRO A 344 -13.34 9.02 19.95
N LEU A 345 -12.41 9.56 19.17
CA LEU A 345 -11.05 9.01 19.05
C LEU A 345 -10.28 9.13 20.36
N VAL A 346 -10.26 10.31 20.98
CA VAL A 346 -9.62 10.53 22.29
C VAL A 346 -10.22 9.60 23.33
N ALA A 347 -11.55 9.58 23.45
CA ALA A 347 -12.22 8.75 24.45
C ALA A 347 -11.95 7.26 24.25
N GLY A 348 -11.91 6.80 22.99
CA GLY A 348 -11.57 5.41 22.66
C GLY A 348 -10.13 5.03 23.01
N LEU A 349 -9.16 5.88 22.66
CA LEU A 349 -7.75 5.64 22.98
C LEU A 349 -7.49 5.73 24.48
N ASP A 350 -8.12 6.67 25.19
CA ASP A 350 -8.02 6.79 26.65
C ASP A 350 -8.51 5.51 27.35
N GLN A 351 -9.65 4.96 26.90
CA GLN A 351 -10.16 3.67 27.36
C GLN A 351 -9.19 2.52 27.03
N ALA A 352 -8.69 2.44 25.80
CA ALA A 352 -7.74 1.39 25.42
C ALA A 352 -6.46 1.44 26.27
N LEU A 353 -5.90 2.62 26.54
CA LEU A 353 -4.71 2.79 27.37
C LEU A 353 -4.95 2.37 28.82
N GLY A 354 -6.15 2.61 29.35
CA GLY A 354 -6.53 2.24 30.71
C GLY A 354 -7.02 0.79 30.88
N THR A 355 -7.19 0.04 29.80
CA THR A 355 -7.74 -1.33 29.85
C THR A 355 -6.69 -2.31 30.38
N PRO A 356 -6.98 -3.09 31.44
CA PRO A 356 -6.11 -4.17 31.89
C PRO A 356 -5.88 -5.21 30.80
N LEU A 357 -4.63 -5.62 30.60
CA LEU A 357 -4.26 -6.55 29.52
C LEU A 357 -4.51 -8.02 29.88
N GLY A 358 -4.65 -8.35 31.17
CA GLY A 358 -4.92 -9.71 31.62
C GLY A 358 -3.76 -10.67 31.32
N GLY A 359 -4.07 -11.97 31.26
CA GLY A 359 -3.05 -13.00 31.02
C GLY A 359 -1.88 -12.90 32.01
N PRO A 360 -0.62 -13.07 31.56
CA PRO A 360 0.57 -12.87 32.39
C PRO A 360 0.75 -11.45 32.95
N LEU A 361 0.05 -10.45 32.42
CA LEU A 361 0.15 -9.04 32.83
C LEU A 361 -0.91 -8.65 33.87
N GLY A 362 -1.94 -9.48 34.10
CA GLY A 362 -2.99 -9.22 35.10
C GLY A 362 -3.62 -7.83 34.93
N ASP A 363 -3.55 -7.02 35.99
CA ASP A 363 -4.14 -5.67 36.03
C ASP A 363 -3.29 -4.60 35.32
N PHE A 364 -2.11 -4.94 34.78
CA PHE A 364 -1.26 -4.01 34.07
C PHE A 364 -1.93 -3.53 32.78
N SER A 365 -1.88 -2.23 32.53
CA SER A 365 -2.41 -1.56 31.34
C SER A 365 -1.31 -0.75 30.65
N LEU A 366 -1.55 -0.35 29.40
CA LEU A 366 -0.59 0.47 28.65
C LEU A 366 -0.31 1.81 29.35
N ARG A 367 -1.25 2.36 30.11
CA ARG A 367 -1.06 3.58 30.92
C ARG A 367 0.04 3.43 31.98
N GLY A 368 0.33 2.20 32.42
CA GLY A 368 1.43 1.93 33.33
C GLY A 368 2.82 1.93 32.68
N LEU A 369 2.91 1.99 31.35
CA LEU A 369 4.14 1.78 30.61
C LEU A 369 4.97 3.06 30.45
N GLN A 370 6.18 3.06 31.01
CA GLN A 370 7.14 4.15 30.85
C GLN A 370 7.74 4.17 29.43
N ARG A 371 7.94 5.37 28.86
CA ARG A 371 8.59 5.55 27.55
C ARG A 371 9.97 4.90 27.45
N ALA A 372 10.75 4.89 28.54
CA ALA A 372 12.08 4.26 28.58
C ALA A 372 12.06 2.72 28.57
N SER A 373 10.89 2.10 28.82
CA SER A 373 10.73 0.65 28.87
C SER A 373 10.04 0.10 27.62
N ARG A 374 9.98 0.88 26.54
CA ARG A 374 9.36 0.47 25.28
C ARG A 374 10.09 0.96 24.05
N ILE A 375 9.83 0.28 22.94
CA ILE A 375 10.22 0.64 21.58
C ILE A 375 8.93 0.66 20.77
N ASP A 376 8.61 1.82 20.23
CA ASP A 376 7.47 2.02 19.33
C ASP A 376 7.95 1.82 17.87
N GLU A 377 7.13 1.19 17.03
CA GLU A 377 7.39 0.89 15.61
C GLU A 377 8.77 0.25 15.36
N MET A 378 9.09 -0.85 16.06
CA MET A 378 10.37 -1.55 15.86
C MET A 378 10.42 -2.19 14.46
N GLU A 379 11.30 -1.67 13.61
CA GLU A 379 11.66 -2.29 12.34
C GLU A 379 12.57 -3.50 12.53
N PHE A 380 12.34 -4.57 11.77
CA PHE A 380 13.26 -5.70 11.67
C PHE A 380 13.44 -6.17 10.22
N THR A 381 14.59 -6.79 9.93
CA THR A 381 14.91 -7.40 8.63
C THR A 381 15.48 -8.79 8.82
N LEU A 382 14.64 -9.82 8.91
CA LEU A 382 15.07 -11.20 9.17
C LEU A 382 15.73 -11.84 7.94
N PRO A 383 16.93 -12.44 8.07
CA PRO A 383 17.52 -13.23 7.00
C PRO A 383 16.73 -14.54 6.81
N VAL A 384 16.49 -14.91 5.54
CA VAL A 384 15.75 -16.12 5.14
C VAL A 384 16.57 -16.90 4.11
N ALA A 385 16.98 -18.12 4.44
CA ALA A 385 17.68 -19.06 3.56
C ALA A 385 18.89 -18.46 2.83
N LEU A 386 19.77 -17.75 3.58
CA LEU A 386 20.94 -17.05 3.03
C LEU A 386 22.05 -17.98 2.50
N ASP A 387 22.05 -19.24 2.94
CA ASP A 387 23.00 -20.28 2.56
C ASP A 387 22.56 -21.07 1.32
N GLU A 388 21.44 -20.69 0.68
CA GLU A 388 20.86 -21.30 -0.52
C GLU A 388 20.47 -22.79 -0.36
N THR A 389 20.61 -23.39 0.83
CA THR A 389 20.42 -24.84 1.03
C THR A 389 18.94 -25.23 1.13
N ALA A 390 18.06 -24.33 1.58
CA ALA A 390 16.63 -24.59 1.58
C ALA A 390 15.80 -23.29 1.69
N ALA A 391 15.28 -22.80 0.56
CA ALA A 391 14.36 -21.67 0.53
C ALA A 391 13.11 -21.91 1.41
N LEU A 392 12.58 -20.84 2.00
CA LEU A 392 11.35 -20.91 2.79
C LEU A 392 10.16 -21.18 1.86
N THR A 393 9.34 -22.17 2.22
CA THR A 393 8.12 -22.53 1.51
C THR A 393 6.93 -22.53 2.47
N PRO A 394 5.69 -22.36 1.98
CA PRO A 394 4.47 -22.48 2.79
C PRO A 394 4.44 -23.78 3.62
N ARG A 395 4.91 -24.89 3.03
CA ARG A 395 4.95 -26.20 3.66
C ARG A 395 5.91 -26.23 4.85
N ARG A 396 7.15 -25.74 4.71
CA ARG A 396 8.12 -25.69 5.82
C ARG A 396 7.64 -24.82 6.97
N LEU A 397 6.99 -23.70 6.64
CA LEU A 397 6.40 -22.80 7.64
C LEU A 397 5.24 -23.48 8.39
N ALA A 398 4.37 -24.19 7.68
CA ALA A 398 3.29 -24.96 8.27
C ALA A 398 3.79 -26.11 9.15
N GLU A 399 4.81 -26.84 8.70
CA GLU A 399 5.45 -27.92 9.46
C GLU A 399 6.07 -27.38 10.77
N ALA A 400 6.75 -26.24 10.72
CA ALA A 400 7.32 -25.60 11.91
C ALA A 400 6.25 -25.17 12.93
N LEU A 401 5.14 -24.61 12.46
CA LEU A 401 4.01 -24.25 13.34
C LEU A 401 3.30 -25.49 13.91
N ALA A 402 3.15 -26.54 13.11
CA ALA A 402 2.44 -27.76 13.52
C ALA A 402 3.24 -28.62 14.50
N ALA A 403 4.57 -28.68 14.37
CA ALA A 403 5.44 -29.57 15.15
C ALA A 403 5.36 -29.31 16.67
N HIS A 404 5.14 -28.06 17.06
CA HIS A 404 5.12 -27.63 18.45
C HIS A 404 3.91 -26.76 18.80
N ALA A 405 2.81 -26.89 18.05
CA ALA A 405 1.60 -26.09 18.27
C ALA A 405 1.18 -26.13 19.75
N GLY A 406 1.33 -24.99 20.45
CA GLY A 406 1.00 -24.87 21.87
C GLY A 406 -0.51 -24.87 22.15
N SER A 407 -1.33 -24.72 21.11
CA SER A 407 -2.78 -24.66 21.18
C SER A 407 -3.44 -25.30 19.95
N GLU A 408 -4.67 -25.80 20.12
CA GLU A 408 -5.46 -26.38 19.04
C GLU A 408 -5.70 -25.37 17.90
N SER A 409 -5.84 -24.08 18.22
CA SER A 409 -6.01 -23.02 17.23
C SER A 409 -4.78 -22.83 16.34
N VAL A 410 -3.57 -22.91 16.89
CA VAL A 410 -2.32 -22.84 16.11
C VAL A 410 -2.18 -24.07 15.21
N GLN A 411 -2.57 -25.25 15.72
CA GLN A 411 -2.54 -26.49 14.92
C GLN A 411 -3.50 -26.44 13.73
N GLN A 412 -4.74 -25.98 13.95
CA GLN A 412 -5.72 -25.77 12.88
C GLN A 412 -5.24 -24.71 11.88
N TYR A 413 -4.62 -23.65 12.39
CA TYR A 413 -4.09 -22.57 11.55
C TYR A 413 -2.88 -23.01 10.70
N ALA A 414 -2.02 -23.92 11.18
CA ALA A 414 -0.90 -24.46 10.41
C ALA A 414 -1.36 -25.11 9.07
N ALA A 415 -2.53 -25.77 9.07
CA ALA A 415 -3.12 -26.32 7.84
C ALA A 415 -3.50 -25.23 6.82
N ARG A 416 -3.90 -24.03 7.29
CA ARG A 416 -4.14 -22.86 6.43
C ARG A 416 -2.84 -22.31 5.85
N VAL A 417 -1.78 -22.24 6.67
CA VAL A 417 -0.45 -21.78 6.24
C VAL A 417 0.11 -22.65 5.10
N ALA A 418 -0.13 -23.96 5.15
CA ALA A 418 0.28 -24.88 4.08
C ALA A 418 -0.33 -24.56 2.70
N ASN A 419 -1.46 -23.83 2.67
CA ASN A 419 -2.18 -23.44 1.46
C ASN A 419 -1.83 -22.02 0.97
N LEU A 420 -0.89 -21.32 1.61
CA LEU A 420 -0.40 -20.03 1.11
C LEU A 420 0.26 -20.22 -0.26
N THR A 421 0.13 -19.22 -1.14
CA THR A 421 0.52 -19.36 -2.56
C THR A 421 1.81 -18.63 -2.92
N PHE A 422 2.65 -18.25 -1.95
CA PHE A 422 3.95 -17.65 -2.26
C PHE A 422 4.94 -18.73 -2.75
N GLY A 423 5.78 -18.38 -3.73
CA GLY A 423 6.88 -19.23 -4.19
C GLY A 423 7.98 -19.40 -3.14
N SER A 424 9.10 -20.02 -3.50
CA SER A 424 10.26 -20.13 -2.60
C SER A 424 10.83 -18.76 -2.25
N LEU A 425 10.94 -18.43 -0.95
CA LEU A 425 11.56 -17.20 -0.47
C LEU A 425 13.03 -17.45 -0.05
N ALA A 426 13.95 -16.71 -0.65
CA ALA A 426 15.35 -16.60 -0.24
C ALA A 426 15.78 -15.13 -0.29
N GLY A 427 16.40 -14.63 0.78
CA GLY A 427 16.75 -13.22 0.95
C GLY A 427 16.41 -12.72 2.36
N TYR A 428 15.53 -11.72 2.46
CA TYR A 428 15.18 -11.08 3.72
C TYR A 428 13.67 -10.91 3.88
N LEU A 429 13.20 -10.94 5.13
CA LEU A 429 11.84 -10.66 5.53
C LEU A 429 11.83 -9.41 6.42
N ARG A 430 11.32 -8.30 5.88
CA ARG A 430 11.18 -7.04 6.61
C ARG A 430 9.79 -6.91 7.22
N GLY A 431 9.71 -6.32 8.41
CA GLY A 431 8.46 -6.03 9.09
C GLY A 431 8.63 -4.95 10.16
N PHE A 432 7.50 -4.52 10.71
CA PHE A 432 7.40 -3.51 11.75
C PHE A 432 6.51 -4.04 12.86
N VAL A 433 6.95 -3.92 14.11
CA VAL A 433 6.18 -4.27 15.31
C VAL A 433 5.73 -2.97 15.96
N ASP A 434 4.43 -2.79 16.18
CA ASP A 434 3.90 -1.52 16.69
C ASP A 434 4.48 -1.14 18.05
N LEU A 435 4.58 -2.11 18.97
CA LEU A 435 5.13 -1.87 20.29
C LEU A 435 5.86 -3.11 20.82
N ILE A 436 7.08 -2.92 21.30
CA ILE A 436 7.76 -3.87 22.17
C ILE A 436 8.02 -3.22 23.50
N PHE A 437 7.70 -3.91 24.58
CA PHE A 437 7.95 -3.35 25.91
C PHE A 437 8.47 -4.38 26.89
N ARG A 438 9.13 -3.87 27.93
CA ARG A 438 9.66 -4.66 29.04
C ARG A 438 8.86 -4.40 30.31
N HIS A 439 8.38 -5.47 30.93
CA HIS A 439 7.71 -5.43 32.23
C HIS A 439 8.17 -6.61 33.08
N GLU A 440 8.56 -6.33 34.34
CA GLU A 440 9.05 -7.34 35.29
C GLU A 440 10.12 -8.30 34.72
N GLY A 441 11.05 -7.76 33.92
CA GLY A 441 12.14 -8.53 33.31
C GLY A 441 11.75 -9.34 32.07
N ARG A 442 10.48 -9.30 31.64
CA ARG A 442 9.96 -9.97 30.45
C ARG A 442 9.70 -8.99 29.31
N TYR A 443 9.91 -9.41 28.09
CA TYR A 443 9.68 -8.65 26.86
C TYR A 443 8.41 -9.12 26.15
N TYR A 444 7.59 -8.16 25.74
CA TYR A 444 6.29 -8.41 25.12
C TYR A 444 6.24 -7.78 23.74
N VAL A 445 5.55 -8.46 22.82
CA VAL A 445 5.21 -7.95 21.48
C VAL A 445 3.76 -7.48 21.50
N VAL A 446 3.50 -6.29 20.99
CA VAL A 446 2.16 -5.72 20.87
C VAL A 446 1.92 -5.28 19.44
N ASP A 447 0.74 -5.57 18.94
CA ASP A 447 0.22 -5.08 17.67
C ASP A 447 -1.16 -4.45 17.89
N TYR A 448 -1.35 -3.24 17.39
CA TYR A 448 -2.59 -2.48 17.52
C TYR A 448 -3.50 -2.79 16.34
N LYS A 449 -4.76 -3.12 16.62
CA LYS A 449 -5.77 -3.42 15.62
C LYS A 449 -6.95 -2.46 15.71
N SER A 450 -7.30 -1.85 14.58
CA SER A 450 -8.46 -0.98 14.44
C SER A 450 -9.66 -1.68 13.81
N ASN A 451 -9.61 -3.01 13.63
CA ASN A 451 -10.69 -3.82 13.05
C ASN A 451 -12.05 -3.53 13.71
N ARG A 452 -13.10 -3.42 12.88
CA ARG A 452 -14.49 -3.29 13.33
C ARG A 452 -15.19 -4.65 13.33
N LEU A 453 -15.35 -5.24 14.51
CA LEU A 453 -16.03 -6.55 14.67
C LEU A 453 -17.54 -6.39 14.91
N GLY A 454 -17.94 -5.25 15.47
CA GLY A 454 -19.33 -4.90 15.76
C GLY A 454 -19.45 -3.62 16.58
N SER A 455 -20.63 -3.40 17.15
CA SER A 455 -21.04 -2.16 17.83
C SER A 455 -21.01 -2.24 19.35
N PHE A 456 -20.82 -3.45 19.89
CA PHE A 456 -20.89 -3.70 21.32
C PHE A 456 -19.63 -4.43 21.81
N SER A 457 -19.32 -4.30 23.09
CA SER A 457 -18.14 -4.93 23.71
C SER A 457 -18.12 -6.46 23.53
N GLU A 458 -19.30 -7.07 23.46
CA GLU A 458 -19.55 -8.49 23.23
C GLU A 458 -19.02 -8.96 21.88
N ASP A 459 -19.04 -8.07 20.88
CA ASP A 459 -18.56 -8.38 19.53
C ASP A 459 -17.03 -8.55 19.50
N TYR A 460 -16.33 -8.09 20.55
CA TYR A 460 -14.87 -8.16 20.71
C TYR A 460 -14.44 -9.18 21.78
N ARG A 461 -15.31 -10.14 22.14
CA ARG A 461 -14.96 -11.24 23.05
C ARG A 461 -14.05 -12.28 22.38
N ALA A 462 -13.37 -13.07 23.20
CA ALA A 462 -12.33 -14.03 22.79
C ALA A 462 -12.68 -14.91 21.57
N ALA A 463 -13.92 -15.40 21.45
CA ALA A 463 -14.34 -16.23 20.31
C ALA A 463 -14.27 -15.48 18.98
N ASN A 464 -14.78 -14.24 18.95
CA ASN A 464 -14.78 -13.40 17.76
C ASN A 464 -13.38 -12.88 17.43
N LEU A 465 -12.59 -12.54 18.46
CA LEU A 465 -11.19 -12.18 18.28
C LEU A 465 -10.40 -13.33 17.63
N LEU A 466 -10.60 -14.57 18.09
CA LEU A 466 -9.90 -15.72 17.54
C LEU A 466 -10.23 -15.96 16.06
N GLU A 467 -11.51 -15.84 15.68
CA GLU A 467 -11.90 -15.96 14.26
C GLU A 467 -11.28 -14.84 13.42
N GLU A 468 -11.24 -13.60 13.92
CA GLU A 468 -10.60 -12.48 13.22
C GLU A 468 -9.08 -12.68 13.08
N MET A 469 -8.42 -13.15 14.15
CA MET A 469 -6.99 -13.51 14.16
C MET A 469 -6.65 -14.56 13.10
N GLN A 470 -7.52 -15.57 12.90
CA GLN A 470 -7.37 -16.58 11.86
C GLN A 470 -7.68 -16.03 10.47
N ARG A 471 -8.73 -15.22 10.34
CA ARG A 471 -9.19 -14.67 9.07
C ARG A 471 -8.14 -13.78 8.41
N HIS A 472 -7.45 -12.97 9.22
CA HIS A 472 -6.43 -12.00 8.78
C HIS A 472 -5.00 -12.52 8.87
N ASP A 473 -4.82 -13.82 9.16
CA ASP A 473 -3.50 -14.45 9.23
C ASP A 473 -2.57 -13.80 10.30
N TYR A 474 -3.15 -13.11 11.29
CA TYR A 474 -2.44 -12.51 12.43
C TYR A 474 -1.74 -13.55 13.29
N ILE A 475 -2.20 -14.80 13.26
CA ILE A 475 -1.49 -15.91 13.90
C ILE A 475 -0.09 -16.09 13.31
N LEU A 476 0.04 -16.09 11.98
CA LEU A 476 1.36 -16.15 11.35
C LEU A 476 2.17 -14.88 11.64
N GLN A 477 1.53 -13.72 11.65
CA GLN A 477 2.18 -12.43 11.91
C GLN A 477 2.88 -12.43 13.28
N TYR A 478 2.16 -12.77 14.35
CA TYR A 478 2.75 -12.71 15.70
C TYR A 478 3.85 -13.74 15.91
N HIS A 479 3.79 -14.90 15.23
CA HIS A 479 4.87 -15.88 15.27
C HIS A 479 6.15 -15.34 14.61
N LEU A 480 6.02 -14.64 13.47
CA LEU A 480 7.14 -13.98 12.81
C LEU A 480 7.71 -12.82 13.65
N TYR A 481 6.84 -12.02 14.29
CA TYR A 481 7.26 -10.92 15.17
C TYR A 481 7.93 -11.45 16.44
N SER A 482 7.41 -12.53 17.02
CA SER A 482 8.03 -13.20 18.17
C SER A 482 9.40 -13.77 17.81
N LEU A 483 9.56 -14.34 16.62
CA LEU A 483 10.85 -14.80 16.13
C LEU A 483 11.83 -13.65 15.92
N ALA A 484 11.37 -12.50 15.39
CA ALA A 484 12.18 -11.30 15.25
C ALA A 484 12.71 -10.81 16.61
N LEU A 485 11.82 -10.68 17.59
CA LEU A 485 12.20 -10.31 18.96
C LEU A 485 13.13 -11.35 19.58
N HIS A 486 12.83 -12.65 19.43
CA HIS A 486 13.65 -13.74 19.95
C HIS A 486 15.08 -13.67 19.40
N ARG A 487 15.26 -13.54 18.09
CA ARG A 487 16.60 -13.42 17.47
C ARG A 487 17.33 -12.16 17.94
N MET A 488 16.62 -11.03 18.05
CA MET A 488 17.22 -9.80 18.55
C MET A 488 17.71 -9.94 19.99
N LEU A 489 16.89 -10.50 20.90
CA LEU A 489 17.26 -10.72 22.29
C LEU A 489 18.41 -11.72 22.44
N SER A 490 18.41 -12.82 21.68
CA SER A 490 19.51 -13.78 21.67
C SER A 490 20.86 -13.16 21.30
N ILE A 491 20.86 -12.10 20.48
CA ILE A 491 22.08 -11.38 20.08
C ILE A 491 22.44 -10.29 21.10
N LYS A 492 21.45 -9.51 21.55
CA LYS A 492 21.70 -8.29 22.33
C LYS A 492 21.76 -8.52 23.84
N MET A 493 21.21 -9.62 24.34
CA MET A 493 21.10 -9.90 25.77
C MET A 493 21.89 -11.18 26.12
N PRO A 494 23.12 -11.04 26.66
CA PRO A 494 23.86 -12.16 27.21
C PRO A 494 23.05 -12.90 28.27
N GLY A 495 22.99 -14.24 28.19
CA GLY A 495 22.19 -15.05 29.12
C GLY A 495 20.69 -15.02 28.84
N TYR A 496 20.25 -14.60 27.66
CA TYR A 496 18.85 -14.68 27.26
C TYR A 496 18.34 -16.12 27.27
N ILE A 497 17.35 -16.37 28.12
CA ILE A 497 16.59 -17.61 28.22
C ILE A 497 15.14 -17.30 27.79
N PRO A 498 14.64 -17.85 26.65
CA PRO A 498 13.30 -17.54 26.14
C PRO A 498 12.18 -17.78 27.16
N ARG A 499 12.25 -18.86 27.93
CA ARG A 499 11.23 -19.19 28.96
C ARG A 499 11.13 -18.14 30.07
N GLU A 500 12.23 -17.48 30.39
CA GLU A 500 12.28 -16.50 31.48
C GLU A 500 12.00 -15.08 30.97
N HIS A 501 12.53 -14.74 29.80
CA HIS A 501 12.57 -13.36 29.30
C HIS A 501 11.51 -13.05 28.25
N PHE A 502 10.96 -14.03 27.52
CA PHE A 502 9.88 -13.76 26.57
C PHE A 502 8.54 -13.80 27.31
N GLY A 503 7.81 -12.67 27.31
CA GLY A 503 6.56 -12.47 28.03
C GLY A 503 5.33 -12.94 27.27
N GLY A 504 5.37 -12.91 25.94
CA GLY A 504 4.28 -13.28 25.05
C GLY A 504 3.92 -12.15 24.08
N VAL A 505 2.79 -12.32 23.40
CA VAL A 505 2.26 -11.40 22.40
C VAL A 505 0.87 -10.92 22.81
N TYR A 506 0.55 -9.68 22.44
CA TYR A 506 -0.76 -9.07 22.63
C TYR A 506 -1.23 -8.42 21.33
N TYR A 507 -2.44 -8.76 20.90
CA TYR A 507 -3.11 -8.11 19.78
C TYR A 507 -4.28 -7.32 20.35
N LEU A 508 -4.18 -6.01 20.24
CA LEU A 508 -5.04 -5.06 20.93
C LEU A 508 -6.04 -4.47 19.96
N PHE A 509 -7.26 -5.01 19.96
CA PHE A 509 -8.38 -4.52 19.16
C PHE A 509 -8.98 -3.29 19.84
N LEU A 510 -8.39 -2.13 19.57
CA LEU A 510 -8.56 -0.88 20.31
C LEU A 510 -10.03 -0.45 20.44
N ARG A 511 -10.88 -0.76 19.46
CA ARG A 511 -12.32 -0.45 19.51
C ARG A 511 -13.06 -1.20 20.61
N GLY A 512 -12.64 -2.42 20.91
CA GLY A 512 -13.29 -3.29 21.90
C GLY A 512 -12.73 -3.15 23.31
N MET A 513 -11.64 -2.41 23.48
CA MET A 513 -10.97 -2.27 24.78
C MET A 513 -11.65 -1.20 25.64
N SER A 514 -12.01 -1.58 26.86
CA SER A 514 -12.55 -0.67 27.85
C SER A 514 -12.19 -1.11 29.27
N PRO A 515 -11.85 -0.20 30.20
CA PRO A 515 -11.60 -0.54 31.60
C PRO A 515 -12.80 -1.24 32.26
N HIS A 516 -14.03 -0.98 31.79
CA HIS A 516 -15.24 -1.61 32.30
C HIS A 516 -15.34 -3.09 31.92
N SER A 517 -15.03 -3.43 30.67
CA SER A 517 -15.04 -4.81 30.18
C SER A 517 -13.78 -5.60 30.60
N GLY A 518 -12.73 -4.88 31.01
CA GLY A 518 -11.45 -5.46 31.41
C GLY A 518 -10.78 -6.21 30.25
N PRO A 519 -9.98 -7.25 30.53
CA PRO A 519 -9.27 -8.01 29.48
C PRO A 519 -10.18 -8.94 28.66
N ASN A 520 -11.47 -9.01 28.98
CA ASN A 520 -12.40 -9.95 28.35
C ASN A 520 -12.91 -9.49 26.98
N ALA A 521 -12.67 -8.22 26.63
CA ALA A 521 -13.04 -7.63 25.35
C ALA A 521 -11.87 -6.84 24.76
N GLY A 522 -11.62 -7.04 23.47
CA GLY A 522 -10.61 -6.30 22.71
C GLY A 522 -9.15 -6.71 22.96
N VAL A 523 -8.87 -7.61 23.90
CA VAL A 523 -7.50 -8.09 24.18
C VAL A 523 -7.35 -9.56 23.81
N TYR A 524 -6.54 -9.83 22.77
CA TYR A 524 -6.05 -11.17 22.47
C TYR A 524 -4.61 -11.30 22.97
N HIS A 525 -4.27 -12.42 23.60
CA HIS A 525 -2.91 -12.71 23.99
C HIS A 525 -2.56 -14.17 23.70
N ASP A 526 -1.29 -14.40 23.39
CA ASP A 526 -0.73 -15.75 23.23
C ASP A 526 0.74 -15.74 23.68
N ARG A 527 1.32 -16.92 23.88
CA ARG A 527 2.74 -17.07 24.18
C ARG A 527 3.31 -18.24 23.38
N PRO A 528 3.91 -17.96 22.19
CA PRO A 528 4.68 -18.96 21.45
C PRO A 528 5.66 -19.71 22.36
N SER A 529 5.66 -21.04 22.26
CA SER A 529 6.62 -21.85 23.00
C SER A 529 8.02 -21.68 22.41
N GLU A 530 9.02 -21.96 23.24
CA GLU A 530 10.42 -21.92 22.80
C GLU A 530 10.66 -22.89 21.63
N GLU A 531 9.99 -24.04 21.66
CA GLU A 531 10.11 -25.07 20.63
C GLU A 531 9.53 -24.59 19.28
N VAL A 532 8.41 -23.84 19.28
CA VAL A 532 7.88 -23.22 18.05
C VAL A 532 8.84 -22.16 17.51
N LEU A 533 9.39 -21.31 18.39
CA LEU A 533 10.34 -20.27 17.98
C LEU A 533 11.62 -20.87 17.38
N ALA A 534 12.12 -21.96 17.97
CA ALA A 534 13.26 -22.70 17.44
C ALA A 534 12.94 -23.31 16.06
N ALA A 535 11.81 -24.02 15.92
CA ALA A 535 11.40 -24.62 14.65
C ALA A 535 11.18 -23.58 13.54
N LEU A 536 10.62 -22.41 13.87
CA LEU A 536 10.48 -21.30 12.92
C LEU A 536 11.84 -20.71 12.56
N SER A 537 12.75 -20.55 13.52
CA SER A 537 14.12 -20.11 13.25
C SER A 537 14.83 -21.05 12.27
N ASP A 538 14.70 -22.36 12.46
CA ASP A 538 15.29 -23.38 11.59
C ASP A 538 14.64 -23.38 10.20
N ALA A 539 13.32 -23.15 10.13
CA ALA A 539 12.61 -23.04 8.86
C ALA A 539 13.07 -21.82 8.04
N LEU A 540 13.42 -20.70 8.70
CA LEU A 540 13.97 -19.50 8.06
C LEU A 540 15.48 -19.63 7.76
N GLY A 541 16.18 -20.59 8.33
CA GLY A 541 17.63 -20.79 8.18
C GLY A 541 18.45 -20.06 9.25
N GLU A 542 19.62 -20.61 9.56
CA GLU A 542 20.51 -20.08 10.61
C GLU A 542 20.98 -18.66 10.32
N VAL A 543 21.17 -17.87 11.38
CA VAL A 543 21.70 -16.51 11.28
C VAL A 543 23.21 -16.60 11.08
N PRO A 544 23.79 -15.99 10.01
CA PRO A 544 25.23 -15.87 9.90
C PRO A 544 25.78 -15.07 11.09
N SER A 545 26.87 -15.55 11.70
CA SER A 545 27.44 -14.98 12.92
C SER A 545 27.79 -13.48 12.80
N GLU A 546 27.33 -12.70 13.80
CA GLU A 546 27.64 -11.31 14.24
C GLU A 546 27.91 -10.17 13.24
N SER A 547 28.18 -10.41 11.96
CA SER A 547 28.83 -9.45 11.06
C SER A 547 27.89 -8.82 10.02
N ALA A 548 26.57 -9.07 10.10
CA ALA A 548 25.61 -8.66 9.08
C ALA A 548 24.62 -7.55 9.49
N TRP A 549 24.77 -6.97 10.70
CA TRP A 549 23.79 -6.02 11.23
C TRP A 549 24.41 -4.65 11.52
N GLU A 550 24.47 -3.80 10.50
CA GLU A 550 24.44 -2.35 10.70
C GLU A 550 22.96 -1.93 10.73
N MET A 551 22.46 -1.52 11.90
CA MET A 551 21.20 -0.79 12.02
C MET A 551 21.54 0.68 12.18
N GLY A 552 20.85 1.54 11.42
CA GLY A 552 20.93 2.99 11.55
C GLY A 552 20.60 3.42 12.98
N GLN A 553 21.39 4.37 13.48
CA GLN A 553 21.33 4.90 14.84
C GLN A 553 19.99 5.57 15.18
#